data_AF-A0A7X8MHT1-F1
#
_entry.id   AF-A0A7X8MHT1-F1
#
_cell.length_a   1.000
_cell.length_b   1.000
_cell.length_c   1.000
_cell.angle_alpha   90.00
_cell.angle_beta   90.00
_cell.angle_gamma   90.00
#
_symmetry.space_group_name_H-M   'P 1'
#
loop_
_entity.id
_entity.type
_entity.pdbx_description
1 polymer ?
#
loop_
_entity_poly.entity_id
_entity_poly.type
_entity_poly.pdbx_seq_one_letter_code
_entity_poly.pdbx_strand_id
1 'polypeptide(L)'
;MYSMLKAQSKGLHFVTMLMKGNHNYFNRNIEKNDSWMSRHKNVEDQLTREQQESFLSNYAAGFFNSVLLGNQNGFIHANSPQPNKMYGFDVITMYRTDKSIELADVTTTDDFQAENVEMEATIDSWFFKLDKVLIDTVTSGIEPFNTRPLINVKWTNRNSRIVLSPKEKDFKRYEALTLNIVIDSADELNKKDVSQQFSVELKDTNGNICRVVLPENLNALSYTPGEMDYTPLEDMVLSFWSTTSPISCINLPLGEFKNLDLEHIESISLIFDKTDSGSIFIDSITLQ
;
A
#
# COMPACT_ATOMS: atom_id res chain seq x y z
N MET A 1 -10.36 2.74 -0.04
CA MET A 1 -10.63 3.13 1.37
C MET A 1 -10.18 4.57 1.72
N TYR A 2 -8.98 5.05 1.33
CA TYR A 2 -8.50 6.42 1.68
C TYR A 2 -8.81 7.55 0.69
N SER A 3 -9.30 7.29 -0.52
CA SER A 3 -9.68 8.34 -1.49
C SER A 3 -10.77 9.31 -0.98
N MET A 4 -11.33 9.02 0.20
CA MET A 4 -12.35 9.80 0.91
C MET A 4 -11.93 10.33 2.27
N LEU A 5 -10.71 10.04 2.74
CA LEU A 5 -10.03 10.94 3.67
C LEU A 5 -9.46 12.10 2.85
N LYS A 6 -10.37 12.75 2.10
CA LYS A 6 -10.12 14.02 1.46
C LYS A 6 -9.71 14.99 2.56
N ALA A 7 -8.94 16.01 2.23
CA ALA A 7 -8.49 17.11 3.09
C ALA A 7 -9.57 17.83 3.95
N GLN A 8 -10.83 17.37 3.92
CA GLN A 8 -11.93 17.79 4.79
C GLN A 8 -12.04 16.98 6.10
N SER A 9 -11.55 15.74 6.16
CA SER A 9 -11.47 15.00 7.43
C SER A 9 -10.26 15.51 8.20
N LYS A 10 -10.51 16.30 9.24
CA LYS A 10 -9.45 16.80 10.13
C LYS A 10 -8.87 15.66 10.97
N GLY A 11 -7.57 15.71 11.22
CA GLY A 11 -6.89 14.82 12.16
C GLY A 11 -6.05 13.69 11.52
N LEU A 12 -5.84 12.65 12.33
CA LEU A 12 -4.98 11.51 12.02
C LEU A 12 -5.84 10.30 11.65
N HIS A 13 -5.48 9.64 10.57
CA HIS A 13 -6.18 8.48 10.07
C HIS A 13 -5.27 7.26 10.05
N PHE A 14 -5.76 6.18 10.65
CA PHE A 14 -5.05 4.91 10.75
C PHE A 14 -5.99 3.79 10.29
N VAL A 15 -5.46 2.91 9.46
CA VAL A 15 -6.13 1.66 9.08
C VAL A 15 -5.13 0.54 9.26
N THR A 16 -5.60 -0.54 9.88
CA THR A 16 -4.82 -1.75 10.07
C THR A 16 -5.65 -2.92 9.62
N MET A 17 -5.16 -3.62 8.61
CA MET A 17 -5.66 -4.93 8.25
C MET A 17 -4.82 -5.98 8.96
N LEU A 18 -5.46 -6.75 9.84
CA LEU A 18 -4.89 -7.95 10.43
C LEU A 18 -4.85 -9.06 9.38
N MET A 19 -3.65 -9.51 9.01
CA MET A 19 -3.51 -10.62 8.06
C MET A 19 -4.03 -11.91 8.68
N LYS A 20 -4.57 -12.81 7.86
CA LYS A 20 -5.14 -14.11 8.29
C LYS A 20 -6.31 -13.99 9.28
N GLY A 21 -6.85 -12.78 9.45
CA GLY A 21 -8.01 -12.53 10.29
C GLY A 21 -9.29 -13.12 9.72
N ASN A 22 -10.19 -13.50 10.62
CA ASN A 22 -11.53 -13.97 10.29
C ASN A 22 -12.55 -12.87 10.60
N HIS A 23 -13.46 -12.60 9.66
CA HIS A 23 -14.46 -11.56 9.85
C HIS A 23 -15.36 -11.84 11.06
N ASN A 24 -15.71 -13.09 11.38
CA ASN A 24 -16.63 -13.38 12.49
C ASN A 24 -15.97 -13.50 13.87
N TYR A 25 -14.64 -13.51 13.96
CA TYR A 25 -13.96 -13.82 15.22
C TYR A 25 -13.98 -12.69 16.26
N PHE A 26 -14.54 -11.51 15.93
CA PHE A 26 -14.82 -10.46 16.91
C PHE A 26 -16.11 -10.70 17.73
N ASN A 27 -17.00 -11.60 17.29
CA ASN A 27 -18.29 -11.86 17.96
C ASN A 27 -18.40 -13.33 18.34
N ARG A 28 -18.40 -13.62 19.65
CA ARG A 28 -18.52 -15.00 20.17
C ARG A 28 -19.90 -15.64 19.92
N ASN A 29 -20.92 -14.85 19.59
CA ASN A 29 -22.23 -15.38 19.23
C ASN A 29 -22.27 -15.94 17.79
N ILE A 30 -21.23 -15.71 16.99
CA ILE A 30 -21.12 -16.23 15.63
C ILE A 30 -20.07 -17.35 15.63
N GLU A 31 -20.55 -18.59 15.70
CA GLU A 31 -19.68 -19.78 15.71
C GLU A 31 -19.16 -20.12 14.30
N LYS A 32 -19.96 -19.82 13.27
CA LYS A 32 -19.63 -20.16 11.88
C LYS A 32 -18.45 -19.32 11.39
N ASN A 33 -17.43 -20.01 10.88
CA ASN A 33 -16.39 -19.38 10.09
C ASN A 33 -16.94 -19.07 8.69
N ASP A 34 -17.12 -17.80 8.36
CA ASP A 34 -17.66 -17.37 7.05
C ASP A 34 -16.67 -17.58 5.89
N SER A 35 -15.38 -17.72 6.19
CA SER A 35 -14.36 -18.01 5.19
C SER A 35 -14.54 -19.42 4.60
N TRP A 36 -15.24 -20.33 5.29
CA TRP A 36 -15.66 -21.63 4.73
C TRP A 36 -16.65 -21.48 3.57
N MET A 37 -17.29 -20.32 3.43
CA MET A 37 -18.16 -20.02 2.29
C MET A 37 -17.40 -19.43 1.10
N SER A 38 -16.12 -19.07 1.29
CA SER A 38 -15.23 -18.66 0.20
C SER A 38 -14.54 -19.89 -0.40
N ARG A 39 -14.46 -19.94 -1.72
CA ARG A 39 -13.79 -21.03 -2.45
C ARG A 39 -12.26 -20.96 -2.36
N HIS A 40 -11.71 -19.81 -2.02
CA HIS A 40 -10.26 -19.53 -2.18
C HIS A 40 -9.54 -19.18 -0.87
N LYS A 41 -10.25 -19.07 0.26
CA LYS A 41 -9.60 -18.86 1.55
C LYS A 41 -9.16 -20.19 2.14
N ASN A 42 -7.86 -20.42 2.25
CA ASN A 42 -7.35 -21.49 3.09
C ASN A 42 -7.64 -21.18 4.55
N VAL A 43 -8.57 -21.92 5.13
CA VAL A 43 -9.01 -21.71 6.52
C VAL A 43 -8.00 -22.27 7.53
N GLU A 44 -7.15 -23.20 7.11
CA GLU A 44 -6.13 -23.82 7.99
C GLU A 44 -5.04 -22.82 8.41
N ASP A 45 -4.83 -21.77 7.61
CA ASP A 45 -3.83 -20.73 7.87
C ASP A 45 -4.43 -19.48 8.54
N GLN A 46 -5.68 -19.54 9.03
CA GLN A 46 -6.31 -18.41 9.74
C GLN A 46 -5.85 -18.32 11.20
N LEU A 47 -5.83 -17.09 11.73
CA LEU A 47 -5.66 -16.87 13.16
C LEU A 47 -6.79 -17.52 13.94
N THR A 48 -6.49 -18.04 15.13
CA THR A 48 -7.53 -18.49 16.06
C THR A 48 -8.34 -17.30 16.57
N ARG A 49 -9.53 -17.60 17.12
CA ARG A 49 -10.37 -16.57 17.74
C ARG A 49 -9.63 -15.86 18.87
N GLU A 50 -8.97 -16.61 19.73
CA GLU A 50 -8.22 -16.08 20.88
C GLU A 50 -7.08 -15.17 20.44
N GLN A 51 -6.39 -15.52 19.35
CA GLN A 51 -5.35 -14.69 18.77
C GLN A 51 -5.90 -13.37 18.24
N GLN A 52 -7.02 -13.40 17.50
CA GLN A 52 -7.65 -12.20 16.96
C GLN A 52 -8.27 -11.31 18.05
N GLU A 53 -8.91 -11.90 19.07
CA GLU A 53 -9.41 -11.17 20.24
C GLU A 53 -8.28 -10.51 21.04
N SER A 54 -7.14 -11.22 21.17
CA SER A 54 -5.92 -10.67 21.78
C SER A 54 -5.37 -9.50 20.98
N PHE A 55 -5.28 -9.63 19.65
CA PHE A 55 -4.87 -8.53 18.78
C PHE A 55 -5.78 -7.33 18.95
N LEU A 56 -7.11 -7.51 18.87
CA LEU A 56 -8.09 -6.43 18.98
C LEU A 56 -7.98 -5.69 20.33
N SER A 57 -7.82 -6.44 21.42
CA SER A 57 -7.67 -5.86 22.77
C SER A 57 -6.41 -5.01 22.89
N ASN A 58 -5.27 -5.53 22.40
CA ASN A 58 -4.00 -4.79 22.41
C ASN A 58 -4.02 -3.59 21.46
N TYR A 59 -4.63 -3.75 20.27
CA TYR A 59 -4.81 -2.67 19.31
C TYR A 59 -5.65 -1.53 19.88
N ALA A 60 -6.78 -1.85 20.52
CA ALA A 60 -7.60 -0.83 21.18
C ALA A 60 -6.83 -0.08 22.27
N ALA A 61 -6.08 -0.80 23.13
CA ALA A 61 -5.25 -0.19 24.15
C ALA A 61 -4.15 0.72 23.54
N GLY A 62 -3.47 0.25 22.49
CA GLY A 62 -2.44 1.03 21.79
C GLY A 62 -3.01 2.26 21.09
N PHE A 63 -4.18 2.15 20.46
CA PHE A 63 -4.89 3.27 19.86
C PHE A 63 -5.22 4.35 20.90
N PHE A 64 -5.82 3.98 22.04
CA PHE A 64 -6.14 4.96 23.08
C PHE A 64 -4.89 5.57 23.72
N ASN A 65 -3.83 4.79 23.93
CA ASN A 65 -2.56 5.31 24.43
C ASN A 65 -1.93 6.32 23.45
N SER A 66 -1.95 6.02 22.15
CA SER A 66 -1.41 6.90 21.11
C SER A 66 -2.24 8.17 20.97
N VAL A 67 -3.56 8.05 20.81
CA VAL A 67 -4.43 9.18 20.48
C VAL A 67 -4.77 10.04 21.70
N LEU A 68 -5.01 9.45 22.88
CA LEU A 68 -5.42 10.20 24.07
C LEU A 68 -4.26 10.62 24.96
N LEU A 69 -3.20 9.80 25.05
CA LEU A 69 -2.07 10.04 25.95
C LEU A 69 -0.80 10.49 25.23
N GLY A 70 -0.80 10.53 23.89
CA GLY A 70 0.38 10.86 23.08
C GLY A 70 1.49 9.81 23.16
N ASN A 71 1.22 8.62 23.72
CA ASN A 71 2.20 7.54 23.83
C ASN A 71 2.12 6.65 22.59
N GLN A 72 3.01 6.91 21.64
CA GLN A 72 3.03 6.27 20.33
C GLN A 72 3.81 4.96 20.30
N ASN A 73 4.33 4.49 21.44
CA ASN A 73 5.10 3.26 21.51
C ASN A 73 4.28 2.06 21.03
N GLY A 74 4.75 1.43 19.95
CA GLY A 74 4.11 0.25 19.38
C GLY A 74 2.81 0.52 18.63
N PHE A 75 2.55 1.77 18.22
CA PHE A 75 1.44 2.13 17.33
C PHE A 75 1.96 2.83 16.07
N ILE A 76 1.09 3.00 15.07
CA ILE A 76 1.43 3.65 13.79
C ILE A 76 1.71 5.14 14.04
N HIS A 77 2.77 5.66 13.43
CA HIS A 77 3.15 7.07 13.55
C HIS A 77 3.88 7.61 12.31
N ALA A 78 3.73 8.91 12.01
CA ALA A 78 4.34 9.58 10.85
C ALA A 78 5.87 9.52 10.83
N ASN A 79 6.52 9.74 11.96
CA ASN A 79 7.99 9.76 12.03
C ASN A 79 8.64 8.36 12.07
N SER A 80 7.87 7.29 11.92
CA SER A 80 8.35 5.91 12.04
C SER A 80 8.00 5.10 10.80
N PRO A 81 8.85 4.14 10.38
CA PRO A 81 8.46 3.19 9.35
C PRO A 81 7.18 2.45 9.74
N GLN A 82 6.37 2.10 8.75
CA GLN A 82 5.16 1.33 8.98
C GLN A 82 5.48 -0.03 9.61
N PRO A 83 4.67 -0.50 10.58
CA PRO A 83 4.89 -1.81 11.16
C PRO A 83 4.42 -2.92 10.20
N ASN A 84 5.25 -3.93 9.97
CA ASN A 84 4.80 -5.20 9.40
C ASN A 84 4.10 -6.08 10.43
N LYS A 85 4.38 -5.85 11.73
CA LYS A 85 3.76 -6.58 12.83
C LYS A 85 3.25 -5.64 13.89
N MET A 86 2.05 -5.92 14.41
CA MET A 86 1.52 -5.27 15.60
C MET A 86 1.10 -6.35 16.59
N TYR A 87 1.57 -6.23 17.84
CA TYR A 87 1.26 -7.16 18.94
C TYR A 87 1.57 -8.63 18.62
N GLY A 88 2.60 -8.87 17.80
CA GLY A 88 3.05 -10.20 17.39
C GLY A 88 2.42 -10.75 16.11
N PHE A 89 1.46 -10.05 15.51
CA PHE A 89 0.73 -10.51 14.33
C PHE A 89 1.06 -9.68 13.10
N ASP A 90 1.08 -10.33 11.93
CA ASP A 90 1.31 -9.66 10.65
C ASP A 90 0.14 -8.74 10.29
N VAL A 91 0.48 -7.52 9.88
CA VAL A 91 -0.47 -6.49 9.50
C VAL A 91 -0.06 -5.81 8.22
N ILE A 92 -1.06 -5.27 7.53
CA ILE A 92 -0.90 -4.22 6.53
C ILE A 92 -1.50 -2.95 7.13
N THR A 93 -0.77 -1.85 7.04
CA THR A 93 -1.22 -0.58 7.62
C THR A 93 -1.24 0.52 6.59
N MET A 94 -2.14 1.48 6.81
CA MET A 94 -2.17 2.75 6.12
C MET A 94 -2.28 3.88 7.14
N TYR A 95 -1.67 5.01 6.78
CA TYR A 95 -1.62 6.21 7.61
C TYR A 95 -1.82 7.44 6.71
N ARG A 96 -2.60 8.41 7.19
CA ARG A 96 -2.74 9.70 6.54
C ARG A 96 -3.02 10.82 7.53
N THR A 97 -2.41 11.98 7.34
CA THR A 97 -2.71 13.23 8.05
C THR A 97 -3.60 14.15 7.21
N ASP A 98 -4.32 15.05 7.88
CA ASP A 98 -5.05 16.15 7.22
C ASP A 98 -4.13 17.20 6.58
N LYS A 99 -2.82 17.16 6.88
CA LYS A 99 -1.78 17.98 6.27
C LYS A 99 -1.13 17.31 5.05
N SER A 100 -1.50 16.08 4.74
CA SER A 100 -0.86 15.32 3.67
C SER A 100 -1.03 15.99 2.31
N ILE A 101 0.05 16.01 1.53
CA ILE A 101 0.06 16.57 0.17
C ILE A 101 0.41 15.47 -0.82
N GLU A 102 -0.40 15.36 -1.88
CA GLU A 102 -0.13 14.51 -3.04
C GLU A 102 1.01 15.10 -3.89
N LEU A 103 2.00 14.28 -4.21
CA LEU A 103 3.19 14.69 -4.98
C LEU A 103 3.08 14.41 -6.48
N ALA A 104 2.14 13.56 -6.88
CA ALA A 104 1.87 13.17 -8.26
C ALA A 104 0.36 12.98 -8.50
N ASP A 105 -0.10 13.22 -9.72
CA ASP A 105 -1.42 12.81 -10.18
C ASP A 105 -1.35 11.38 -10.73
N VAL A 106 -2.04 10.45 -10.07
CA VAL A 106 -2.08 9.03 -10.46
C VAL A 106 -3.13 8.72 -11.54
N THR A 107 -3.84 9.72 -12.06
CA THR A 107 -4.77 9.54 -13.19
C THR A 107 -4.07 9.60 -14.54
N THR A 108 -2.81 10.01 -14.57
CA THR A 108 -1.95 10.12 -15.76
C THR A 108 -0.51 9.72 -15.43
N THR A 109 0.28 9.39 -16.45
CA THR A 109 1.72 9.14 -16.29
C THR A 109 2.58 10.39 -16.48
N ASP A 110 1.98 11.57 -16.75
CA ASP A 110 2.70 12.78 -17.12
C ASP A 110 3.68 13.30 -16.06
N ASP A 111 3.40 13.03 -14.78
CA ASP A 111 4.26 13.42 -13.66
C ASP A 111 5.50 12.50 -13.51
N PHE A 112 5.59 11.43 -14.30
CA PHE A 112 6.62 10.39 -14.17
C PHE A 112 7.49 10.26 -15.43
N GLN A 113 8.77 10.04 -15.21
CA GLN A 113 9.73 9.65 -16.25
C GLN A 113 10.18 8.22 -16.00
N ALA A 114 10.04 7.35 -16.99
CA ALA A 114 10.44 5.96 -16.93
C ALA A 114 11.77 5.71 -17.63
N GLU A 115 12.64 4.92 -17.01
CA GLU A 115 13.82 4.35 -17.64
C GLU A 115 13.79 2.83 -17.47
N ASN A 116 13.66 2.10 -18.59
CA ASN A 116 13.51 0.64 -18.63
C ASN A 116 12.30 0.08 -17.86
N VAL A 117 11.27 0.91 -17.69
CA VAL A 117 10.01 0.57 -17.02
C VAL A 117 8.87 0.77 -18.03
N GLU A 118 7.91 -0.15 -18.03
CA GLU A 118 6.60 0.07 -18.65
C GLU A 118 5.65 0.67 -17.61
N MET A 119 4.93 1.71 -17.99
CA MET A 119 4.05 2.45 -17.10
C MET A 119 2.72 2.76 -17.77
N GLU A 120 1.63 2.52 -17.04
CA GLU A 120 0.27 2.78 -17.52
C GLU A 120 -0.59 3.38 -16.40
N ALA A 121 -1.37 4.41 -16.73
CA ALA A 121 -2.45 4.88 -15.86
C ALA A 121 -3.68 3.98 -16.05
N THR A 122 -4.10 3.33 -14.97
CA THR A 122 -5.19 2.34 -14.96
C THR A 122 -6.20 2.62 -13.86
N ILE A 123 -7.26 1.82 -13.77
CA ILE A 123 -8.34 1.97 -12.82
C ILE A 123 -8.75 0.60 -12.29
N ASP A 124 -8.76 0.47 -10.96
CA ASP A 124 -9.52 -0.58 -10.26
C ASP A 124 -10.96 -0.09 -10.05
N SER A 125 -11.93 -0.94 -10.37
CA SER A 125 -13.34 -0.58 -10.29
C SER A 125 -14.21 -1.71 -9.75
N TRP A 126 -15.13 -1.34 -8.85
CA TRP A 126 -16.20 -2.22 -8.37
C TRP A 126 -17.09 -2.74 -9.52
N PHE A 127 -17.22 -1.93 -10.57
CA PHE A 127 -17.96 -2.29 -11.77
C PHE A 127 -16.99 -2.91 -12.78
N PHE A 128 -17.12 -4.23 -13.00
CA PHE A 128 -16.22 -5.01 -13.87
C PHE A 128 -16.05 -4.45 -15.29
N LYS A 129 -17.04 -3.74 -15.84
CA LYS A 129 -16.96 -3.13 -17.18
C LYS A 129 -16.00 -1.94 -17.25
N LEU A 130 -15.70 -1.34 -16.11
CA LEU A 130 -14.79 -0.21 -15.97
C LEU A 130 -13.46 -0.64 -15.36
N ASP A 131 -13.37 -1.87 -14.87
CA ASP A 131 -12.19 -2.41 -14.23
C ASP A 131 -11.14 -2.76 -15.28
N LYS A 132 -9.92 -2.31 -15.04
CA LYS A 132 -8.78 -2.49 -15.95
C LYS A 132 -7.64 -3.27 -15.31
N VAL A 133 -7.83 -3.72 -14.07
CA VAL A 133 -6.86 -4.54 -13.35
C VAL A 133 -7.48 -5.89 -13.00
N LEU A 134 -6.64 -6.84 -12.60
CA LEU A 134 -7.10 -8.16 -12.20
C LEU A 134 -7.23 -8.30 -10.69
N ILE A 135 -6.60 -7.43 -9.90
CA ILE A 135 -6.66 -7.45 -8.44
C ILE A 135 -7.72 -6.49 -7.90
N ASP A 136 -8.45 -6.89 -6.87
CA ASP A 136 -9.34 -5.99 -6.13
C ASP A 136 -8.55 -5.30 -5.00
N THR A 137 -8.36 -3.98 -5.11
CA THR A 137 -7.70 -3.15 -4.10
C THR A 137 -8.66 -2.61 -3.02
N VAL A 138 -9.80 -3.29 -2.89
CA VAL A 138 -10.92 -3.01 -1.97
C VAL A 138 -11.69 -1.77 -2.40
N THR A 139 -12.34 -1.86 -3.56
CA THR A 139 -13.34 -0.89 -4.04
C THR A 139 -14.74 -1.18 -3.47
N SER A 140 -15.70 -0.29 -3.68
CA SER A 140 -17.08 -0.44 -3.19
C SER A 140 -18.08 0.15 -4.17
N GLY A 141 -19.27 -0.44 -4.31
CA GLY A 141 -20.31 0.06 -5.24
C GLY A 141 -20.91 1.45 -4.94
N ILE A 142 -20.38 2.17 -3.96
CA ILE A 142 -20.84 3.51 -3.54
C ILE A 142 -19.84 4.55 -4.06
N GLU A 143 -20.31 5.61 -4.72
CA GLU A 143 -19.44 6.72 -5.11
C GLU A 143 -18.90 7.49 -3.89
N PRO A 144 -17.65 8.01 -3.95
CA PRO A 144 -16.66 7.87 -5.03
C PRO A 144 -15.73 6.66 -4.82
N PHE A 145 -16.15 5.64 -4.07
CA PHE A 145 -15.34 4.46 -3.74
C PHE A 145 -15.40 3.33 -4.79
N ASN A 146 -16.20 3.53 -5.82
CA ASN A 146 -16.43 2.59 -6.90
C ASN A 146 -15.29 2.50 -7.89
N THR A 147 -14.40 3.50 -7.92
CA THR A 147 -13.23 3.52 -8.79
C THR A 147 -12.01 4.03 -8.05
N ARG A 148 -10.83 3.50 -8.38
CA ARG A 148 -9.54 3.93 -7.87
C ARG A 148 -8.54 4.03 -9.03
N PRO A 149 -8.12 5.25 -9.40
CA PRO A 149 -7.00 5.44 -10.32
C PRO A 149 -5.70 4.90 -9.73
N LEU A 150 -4.89 4.25 -10.56
CA LEU A 150 -3.62 3.65 -10.18
C LEU A 150 -2.61 3.86 -11.30
N ILE A 151 -1.31 3.92 -10.95
CA ILE A 151 -0.24 3.77 -11.94
C ILE A 151 0.30 2.35 -11.86
N ASN A 152 0.12 1.56 -12.91
CA ASN A 152 0.81 0.28 -13.05
C ASN A 152 2.25 0.55 -13.48
N VAL A 153 3.19 -0.01 -12.72
CA VAL A 153 4.63 0.04 -13.02
C VAL A 153 5.14 -1.38 -13.18
N LYS A 154 5.70 -1.70 -14.36
CA LYS A 154 6.26 -3.03 -14.68
C LYS A 154 7.72 -2.90 -15.09
N TRP A 155 8.56 -3.81 -14.60
CA TRP A 155 9.96 -3.89 -15.00
C TRP A 155 10.39 -5.32 -15.30
N THR A 156 11.33 -5.45 -16.23
CA THR A 156 11.95 -6.72 -16.65
C THR A 156 13.47 -6.68 -16.58
N ASN A 157 14.02 -5.53 -16.17
CA ASN A 157 15.45 -5.32 -16.00
C ASN A 157 15.74 -4.80 -14.59
N ARG A 158 16.81 -5.30 -13.99
CA ARG A 158 17.34 -4.73 -12.74
C ARG A 158 17.87 -3.32 -12.97
N ASN A 159 17.68 -2.45 -11.97
CA ASN A 159 18.01 -1.01 -11.99
C ASN A 159 17.11 -0.17 -12.91
N SER A 160 15.96 -0.72 -13.34
CA SER A 160 14.90 0.10 -13.92
C SER A 160 14.45 1.14 -12.91
N ARG A 161 14.04 2.32 -13.36
CA ARG A 161 13.64 3.40 -12.45
C ARG A 161 12.47 4.21 -12.98
N ILE A 162 11.71 4.75 -12.04
CA ILE A 162 10.80 5.87 -12.30
C ILE A 162 11.31 7.09 -11.54
N VAL A 163 11.20 8.26 -12.16
CA VAL A 163 11.58 9.55 -11.58
C VAL A 163 10.36 10.47 -11.61
N LEU A 164 10.03 11.03 -10.46
CA LEU A 164 8.98 12.03 -10.28
C LEU A 164 9.64 13.37 -9.97
N SER A 165 9.19 14.43 -10.64
CA SER A 165 9.42 15.80 -10.21
C SER A 165 8.25 16.23 -9.32
N PRO A 166 8.42 16.29 -7.99
CA PRO A 166 7.29 16.49 -7.09
C PRO A 166 6.69 17.90 -7.22
N LYS A 167 5.37 17.99 -7.08
CA LYS A 167 4.63 19.27 -7.11
C LYS A 167 4.98 20.20 -5.95
N GLU A 168 5.23 19.63 -4.78
CA GLU A 168 5.82 20.31 -3.62
C GLU A 168 7.34 20.05 -3.62
N LYS A 169 8.15 21.05 -3.25
CA LYS A 169 9.62 20.92 -3.20
C LYS A 169 10.18 21.16 -1.80
N ASP A 170 9.44 21.85 -0.94
CA ASP A 170 9.79 22.05 0.48
C ASP A 170 9.26 20.88 1.31
N PHE A 171 10.12 19.90 1.53
CA PHE A 171 9.85 18.72 2.34
C PHE A 171 10.11 18.99 3.84
N LYS A 172 10.74 20.11 4.20
CA LYS A 172 11.23 20.39 5.57
C LYS A 172 10.11 20.45 6.61
N ARG A 173 8.88 20.76 6.19
CA ARG A 173 7.70 20.90 7.05
C ARG A 173 6.96 19.58 7.31
N TYR A 174 7.37 18.52 6.63
CA TYR A 174 6.74 17.21 6.69
C TYR A 174 7.59 16.24 7.49
N GLU A 175 6.98 15.16 7.95
CA GLU A 175 7.69 14.15 8.75
C GLU A 175 8.17 12.98 7.91
N ALA A 176 7.42 12.62 6.85
CA ALA A 176 7.69 11.45 6.05
C ALA A 176 7.24 11.60 4.59
N LEU A 177 7.92 10.83 3.73
CA LEU A 177 7.46 10.47 2.39
C LEU A 177 6.72 9.14 2.48
N THR A 178 5.46 9.11 2.05
CA THR A 178 4.63 7.91 2.07
C THR A 178 4.30 7.46 0.64
N LEU A 179 4.55 6.18 0.35
CA LEU A 179 4.11 5.50 -0.87
C LEU A 179 2.93 4.60 -0.53
N ASN A 180 1.76 4.82 -1.13
CA ASN A 180 0.65 3.86 -1.05
C ASN A 180 0.67 3.01 -2.30
N ILE A 181 0.94 1.72 -2.13
CA ILE A 181 1.18 0.79 -3.24
C ILE A 181 0.57 -0.58 -2.95
N VAL A 182 0.49 -1.41 -3.99
CA VAL A 182 0.20 -2.84 -3.87
C VAL A 182 0.94 -3.60 -4.97
N ILE A 183 1.29 -4.86 -4.70
CA ILE A 183 1.85 -5.75 -5.73
C ILE A 183 0.72 -6.28 -6.61
N ASP A 184 0.97 -6.26 -7.91
CA ASP A 184 0.14 -6.92 -8.91
C ASP A 184 0.36 -8.43 -8.90
N SER A 185 -0.21 -9.13 -7.90
CA SER A 185 0.03 -10.57 -7.70
C SER A 185 -0.55 -11.45 -8.82
N ALA A 186 -1.37 -10.88 -9.69
CA ALA A 186 -1.93 -11.52 -10.88
C ALA A 186 -0.96 -11.48 -12.08
N ASP A 187 0.06 -10.62 -12.07
CA ASP A 187 1.03 -10.50 -13.15
C ASP A 187 2.19 -11.49 -12.99
N GLU A 188 2.54 -12.18 -14.07
CA GLU A 188 3.58 -13.21 -14.10
C GLU A 188 4.99 -12.69 -13.79
N LEU A 189 5.22 -11.38 -13.90
CA LEU A 189 6.48 -10.75 -13.48
C LEU A 189 6.73 -10.87 -11.98
N ASN A 190 5.67 -11.05 -11.18
CA ASN A 190 5.74 -11.24 -9.73
C ASN A 190 5.73 -12.73 -9.38
N LYS A 191 6.91 -13.25 -9.04
CA LYS A 191 7.03 -14.63 -8.55
C LYS A 191 6.40 -14.77 -7.16
N LYS A 192 5.70 -15.90 -6.97
CA LYS A 192 5.22 -16.33 -5.65
C LYS A 192 6.38 -16.33 -4.65
N ASP A 193 6.09 -15.88 -3.43
CA ASP A 193 7.03 -15.84 -2.30
C ASP A 193 8.28 -14.96 -2.49
N VAL A 194 8.33 -14.13 -3.54
CA VAL A 194 9.42 -13.16 -3.78
C VAL A 194 8.93 -11.75 -3.51
N SER A 195 9.51 -11.12 -2.49
CA SER A 195 9.25 -9.71 -2.19
C SER A 195 9.70 -8.79 -3.32
N GLN A 196 8.87 -7.83 -3.69
CA GLN A 196 9.21 -6.82 -4.70
C GLN A 196 9.96 -5.65 -4.06
N GLN A 197 11.07 -5.95 -3.40
CA GLN A 197 11.93 -4.98 -2.75
C GLN A 197 12.54 -4.00 -3.77
N PHE A 198 12.62 -2.72 -3.43
CA PHE A 198 13.29 -1.70 -4.24
C PHE A 198 13.87 -0.59 -3.35
N SER A 199 14.58 0.36 -3.95
CA SER A 199 15.15 1.51 -3.25
C SER A 199 14.41 2.80 -3.60
N VAL A 200 14.33 3.73 -2.64
CA VAL A 200 13.78 5.08 -2.84
C VAL A 200 14.91 6.08 -2.72
N GLU A 201 15.00 6.99 -3.67
CA GLU A 201 16.07 7.99 -3.77
C GLU A 201 15.47 9.39 -3.83
N LEU A 202 16.04 10.32 -3.06
CA LEU A 202 15.76 11.75 -3.15
C LEU A 202 17.00 12.47 -3.67
N LYS A 203 16.77 13.45 -4.53
CA LYS A 203 17.80 14.37 -5.03
C LYS A 203 17.38 15.81 -4.74
N ASP A 204 18.27 16.60 -4.16
CA ASP A 204 18.06 18.05 -3.97
C ASP A 204 18.57 18.86 -5.17
N THR A 205 18.19 20.14 -5.26
CA THR A 205 18.62 21.02 -6.36
C THR A 205 20.12 21.35 -6.35
N ASN A 206 20.83 21.04 -5.26
CA ASN A 206 22.29 21.17 -5.18
C ASN A 206 22.99 19.93 -5.76
N GLY A 207 22.24 18.90 -6.15
CA GLY A 207 22.74 17.65 -6.72
C GLY A 207 23.11 16.60 -5.66
N ASN A 208 22.82 16.84 -4.38
CA ASN A 208 23.01 15.82 -3.36
C ASN A 208 21.95 14.72 -3.52
N ILE A 209 22.36 13.48 -3.30
CA ILE A 209 21.50 12.30 -3.46
C ILE A 209 21.55 11.47 -2.18
N CYS A 210 20.39 11.04 -1.70
CA CYS A 210 20.28 10.07 -0.62
C CYS A 210 19.34 8.94 -1.03
N ARG A 211 19.76 7.70 -0.80
CA ARG A 211 19.01 6.49 -1.14
C ARG A 211 18.71 5.67 0.11
N VAL A 212 17.44 5.32 0.29
CA VAL A 212 16.93 4.41 1.32
C VAL A 212 16.54 3.10 0.65
N VAL A 213 17.11 1.99 1.12
CA VAL A 213 16.73 0.64 0.67
C VAL A 213 15.56 0.16 1.51
N LEU A 214 14.46 -0.22 0.88
CA LEU A 214 13.30 -0.75 1.60
C LEU A 214 13.63 -2.12 2.24
N PRO A 215 13.11 -2.47 3.42
CA PRO A 215 13.31 -3.79 4.01
C PRO A 215 12.79 -4.93 3.11
N GLU A 216 13.46 -6.08 3.14
CA GLU A 216 13.11 -7.24 2.30
C GLU A 216 11.76 -7.87 2.68
N ASN A 217 11.40 -7.82 3.97
CA ASN A 217 10.23 -8.46 4.53
C ASN A 217 9.04 -7.50 4.75
N LEU A 218 8.90 -6.47 3.91
CA LEU A 218 7.72 -5.61 3.96
C LEU A 218 6.47 -6.37 3.50
N ASN A 219 5.42 -6.38 4.34
CA ASN A 219 4.13 -6.96 3.95
C ASN A 219 3.51 -6.19 2.77
N ALA A 220 3.80 -4.89 2.67
CA ALA A 220 3.43 -4.02 1.55
C ALA A 220 3.99 -4.48 0.19
N LEU A 221 5.12 -5.20 0.22
CA LEU A 221 5.85 -5.71 -0.93
C LEU A 221 5.85 -7.24 -0.96
N SER A 222 4.92 -7.87 -0.26
CA SER A 222 4.77 -9.32 -0.28
C SER A 222 3.69 -9.73 -1.28
N TYR A 223 3.92 -10.85 -1.96
CA TYR A 223 2.94 -11.47 -2.83
C TYR A 223 1.64 -11.77 -2.07
N THR A 224 0.49 -11.43 -2.63
CA THR A 224 -0.82 -11.75 -2.03
C THR A 224 -1.24 -13.14 -2.49
N PRO A 225 -1.33 -14.14 -1.58
CA PRO A 225 -1.71 -15.49 -1.95
C PRO A 225 -3.09 -15.52 -2.62
N GLY A 226 -3.17 -16.21 -3.74
CA GLY A 226 -4.38 -16.31 -4.56
C GLY A 226 -4.09 -17.08 -5.84
N GLU A 227 -5.08 -17.09 -6.72
CA GLU A 227 -5.02 -17.70 -8.04
C GLU A 227 -5.86 -16.89 -9.02
N MET A 228 -5.55 -17.02 -10.31
CA MET A 228 -6.45 -16.52 -11.35
C MET A 228 -7.73 -17.34 -11.35
N ASP A 229 -8.86 -16.66 -11.22
CA ASP A 229 -10.19 -17.24 -11.31
C ASP A 229 -10.99 -16.55 -12.42
N TYR A 230 -12.10 -17.16 -12.81
CA TYR A 230 -12.92 -16.71 -13.92
C TYR A 230 -14.42 -16.91 -13.68
N THR A 231 -15.21 -15.93 -14.08
CA THR A 231 -16.67 -16.02 -14.13
C THR A 231 -17.14 -15.91 -15.58
N PRO A 232 -17.72 -16.98 -16.16
CA PRO A 232 -18.30 -16.90 -17.49
C PRO A 232 -19.58 -16.05 -17.45
N LEU A 233 -19.67 -15.08 -18.36
CA LEU A 233 -20.88 -14.34 -18.69
C LEU A 233 -21.36 -14.77 -20.08
N GLU A 234 -22.53 -14.28 -20.50
CA GLU A 234 -23.16 -14.66 -21.77
C GLU A 234 -22.28 -14.33 -22.99
N ASP A 235 -21.57 -13.20 -22.95
CA ASP A 235 -20.79 -12.64 -24.06
C ASP A 235 -19.28 -12.51 -23.77
N MET A 236 -18.83 -12.83 -22.57
CA MET A 236 -17.43 -12.67 -22.16
C MET A 236 -17.05 -13.59 -20.99
N VAL A 237 -15.75 -13.71 -20.73
CA VAL A 237 -15.21 -14.32 -19.50
C VAL A 237 -14.59 -13.21 -18.67
N LEU A 238 -15.05 -13.05 -17.44
CA LEU A 238 -14.41 -12.16 -16.47
C LEU A 238 -13.27 -12.92 -15.81
N SER A 239 -12.06 -12.37 -15.87
CA SER A 239 -10.89 -12.90 -15.18
C SER A 239 -10.53 -11.99 -14.01
N PHE A 240 -10.17 -12.56 -12.87
CA PHE A 240 -9.79 -11.80 -11.68
C PHE A 240 -8.87 -12.62 -10.77
N TRP A 241 -8.15 -11.94 -9.88
CA TRP A 241 -7.39 -12.53 -8.80
C TRP A 241 -8.33 -12.92 -7.66
N SER A 242 -8.25 -14.16 -7.21
CA SER A 242 -9.23 -14.75 -6.28
C SER A 242 -9.22 -14.15 -4.86
N THR A 243 -8.23 -13.32 -4.54
CA THR A 243 -8.05 -12.70 -3.23
C THR A 243 -7.90 -11.19 -3.37
N THR A 244 -8.52 -10.44 -2.45
CA THR A 244 -8.36 -8.98 -2.38
C THR A 244 -6.93 -8.62 -2.00
N SER A 245 -6.35 -7.66 -2.71
CA SER A 245 -4.99 -7.16 -2.52
C SER A 245 -5.07 -5.70 -2.07
N PRO A 246 -5.25 -5.42 -0.77
CA PRO A 246 -5.44 -4.06 -0.29
C PRO A 246 -4.17 -3.23 -0.48
N ILE A 247 -4.36 -1.94 -0.77
CA ILE A 247 -3.28 -0.95 -0.76
C ILE A 247 -2.60 -0.94 0.62
N SER A 248 -1.27 -0.91 0.62
CA SER A 248 -0.44 -0.78 1.80
C SER A 248 0.38 0.50 1.74
N CYS A 249 0.63 1.09 2.91
CA CYS A 249 1.54 2.23 3.04
C CYS A 249 2.98 1.74 3.20
N ILE A 250 3.92 2.44 2.57
CA ILE A 250 5.34 2.45 2.89
C ILE A 250 5.69 3.87 3.33
N ASN A 251 5.90 4.03 4.62
CA ASN A 251 6.23 5.28 5.26
C ASN A 251 7.74 5.41 5.46
N LEU A 252 8.33 6.45 4.88
CA LEU A 252 9.76 6.72 4.92
C LEU A 252 9.99 8.03 5.68
N PRO A 253 10.39 7.98 6.96
CA PRO A 253 10.70 9.18 7.73
C PRO A 253 11.75 10.01 6.99
N LEU A 254 11.49 11.31 6.80
CA LEU A 254 12.41 12.18 6.07
C LEU A 254 13.77 12.30 6.75
N GLY A 255 13.81 12.04 8.06
CA GLY A 255 15.04 11.92 8.83
C GLY A 255 15.99 10.83 8.35
N GLU A 256 15.53 9.81 7.61
CA GLU A 256 16.39 8.77 7.02
C GLU A 256 17.19 9.29 5.81
N PHE A 257 16.73 10.35 5.14
CA PHE A 257 17.42 10.93 3.99
C PHE A 257 18.46 11.97 4.44
N LYS A 258 19.65 11.47 4.79
CA LYS A 258 20.76 12.30 5.31
C LYS A 258 21.39 13.17 4.22
N ASN A 259 21.91 14.32 4.62
CA ASN A 259 22.72 15.23 3.78
C ASN A 259 21.99 15.79 2.55
N LEU A 260 20.67 16.02 2.66
CA LEU A 260 19.87 16.71 1.63
C LEU A 260 19.39 18.06 2.13
N ASP A 261 19.27 19.01 1.21
CA ASP A 261 18.48 20.21 1.40
C ASP A 261 16.99 19.89 1.19
N LEU A 262 16.29 19.56 2.28
CA LEU A 262 14.86 19.25 2.24
C LEU A 262 13.98 20.44 1.85
N GLU A 263 14.46 21.69 1.83
CA GLU A 263 13.66 22.83 1.34
C GLU A 263 13.57 22.85 -0.20
N HIS A 264 14.50 22.17 -0.88
CA HIS A 264 14.65 22.23 -2.32
C HIS A 264 14.86 20.84 -2.93
N ILE A 265 13.86 19.96 -2.78
CA ILE A 265 13.86 18.66 -3.46
C ILE A 265 13.61 18.83 -4.96
N GLU A 266 14.49 18.24 -5.77
CA GLU A 266 14.41 18.24 -7.23
C GLU A 266 13.62 17.05 -7.74
N SER A 267 13.88 15.85 -7.20
CA SER A 267 13.22 14.63 -7.65
C SER A 267 13.13 13.54 -6.59
N ILE A 268 12.14 12.66 -6.78
CA ILE A 268 11.97 11.39 -6.11
C ILE A 268 12.17 10.29 -7.15
N SER A 269 12.92 9.24 -6.83
CA SER A 269 13.04 8.06 -7.69
C SER A 269 12.69 6.78 -6.95
N LEU A 270 11.92 5.91 -7.60
CA LEU A 270 11.82 4.50 -7.20
C LEU A 270 12.74 3.69 -8.13
N ILE A 271 13.66 2.95 -7.54
CA ILE A 271 14.74 2.26 -8.24
C ILE A 271 14.59 0.76 -7.99
N PHE A 272 14.17 0.03 -9.02
CA PHE A 272 13.93 -1.42 -8.99
C PHE A 272 15.25 -2.18 -9.09
N ASP A 273 16.07 -2.10 -8.04
CA ASP A 273 17.44 -2.63 -7.99
C ASP A 273 17.58 -3.96 -7.25
N LYS A 274 16.54 -4.47 -6.57
CA LYS A 274 16.62 -5.72 -5.80
C LYS A 274 16.03 -6.93 -6.50
N THR A 275 15.09 -6.75 -7.41
CA THR A 275 14.55 -7.83 -8.27
C THR A 275 14.88 -7.60 -9.73
N ASP A 276 14.92 -8.69 -10.52
CA ASP A 276 15.16 -8.61 -11.96
C ASP A 276 13.87 -8.25 -12.72
N SER A 277 12.71 -8.55 -12.16
CA SER A 277 11.39 -8.23 -12.71
C SER A 277 10.37 -7.97 -11.60
N GLY A 278 9.26 -7.34 -11.96
CA GLY A 278 8.11 -7.17 -11.08
C GLY A 278 7.02 -6.26 -11.66
N SER A 279 5.88 -6.22 -10.98
CA SER A 279 4.75 -5.33 -11.26
C SER A 279 4.14 -4.79 -9.96
N ILE A 280 3.99 -3.48 -9.85
CA ILE A 280 3.29 -2.83 -8.73
C ILE A 280 2.25 -1.84 -9.26
N PHE A 281 1.23 -1.59 -8.44
CA PHE A 281 0.35 -0.44 -8.61
C PHE A 281 0.67 0.62 -7.56
N ILE A 282 0.76 1.87 -8.00
CA ILE A 282 0.92 3.05 -7.13
C ILE A 282 -0.45 3.74 -7.04
N ASP A 283 -0.98 3.85 -5.83
CA ASP A 283 -2.22 4.56 -5.50
C ASP A 283 -1.96 6.03 -5.20
N SER A 284 -0.84 6.34 -4.52
CA SER A 284 -0.46 7.73 -4.25
C SER A 284 0.98 7.83 -3.75
N ILE A 285 1.58 9.00 -3.93
CA ILE A 285 2.86 9.38 -3.33
C ILE A 285 2.60 10.69 -2.58
N THR A 286 2.81 10.69 -1.27
CA THR A 286 2.43 11.82 -0.40
C THR A 286 3.53 12.24 0.54
N LEU A 287 3.52 13.51 0.92
CA LEU A 287 4.16 13.99 2.16
C LEU A 287 3.14 13.97 3.30
N GLN A 288 3.58 13.66 4.52
CA GLN A 288 2.73 13.54 5.72
C GLN A 288 3.02 14.58 6.79
#